data_AF-A0A661G176-F1
#
_entry.id   AF-A0A661G176-F1
#
_cell.length_a   1.000
_cell.length_b   1.000
_cell.length_c   1.000
_cell.angle_alpha   90.00
_cell.angle_beta   90.00
_cell.angle_gamma   90.00
#
_symmetry.space_group_name_H-M   'P 1'
#
loop_
_entity.id
_entity.type
_entity.pdbx_description
1 polymer ?
#
loop_
_entity_poly.entity_id
_entity_poly.type
_entity_poly.pdbx_seq_one_letter_code
_entity_poly.pdbx_strand_id
1 'polypeptide(L)' 'MAISDETVDKVSGFIGFALVALFVLGLAESITSGFAGFWGGLPFWVISVAVLALAGYDYWSSCLRRKK' A
#
# COMPACT_ATOMS: atom_id res chain seq x y z
N MET A 1 7.78 8.35 -29.90
CA MET A 1 6.66 8.04 -28.99
C MET A 1 7.17 8.24 -27.57
N ALA A 2 7.18 9.50 -27.11
CA ALA A 2 7.67 9.82 -25.77
C ALA A 2 6.53 9.55 -24.78
N ILE A 3 6.77 8.69 -23.80
CA ILE A 3 5.88 8.58 -22.65
C ILE A 3 6.04 9.88 -21.86
N SER A 4 4.93 10.60 -21.63
CA SER A 4 4.93 11.82 -20.83
C SER A 4 5.38 11.52 -19.40
N ASP A 5 6.20 12.38 -18.80
CA ASP A 5 6.71 12.21 -17.42
C ASP A 5 5.58 11.97 -16.40
N GLU A 6 4.42 12.64 -16.58
CA GLU A 6 3.23 12.42 -15.75
C GLU A 6 2.71 10.97 -15.77
N THR A 7 2.88 10.26 -16.89
CA THR A 7 2.45 8.87 -17.03
C THR A 7 3.44 7.95 -16.33
N VAL A 8 4.74 8.26 -16.38
CA VAL A 8 5.77 7.52 -15.67
C VAL A 8 5.55 7.61 -14.16
N ASP A 9 5.28 8.80 -13.63
CA ASP A 9 5.03 9.01 -12.19
C ASP A 9 3.79 8.24 -11.70
N LYS A 10 2.70 8.25 -12.47
CA LYS A 10 1.47 7.53 -12.12
C LYS A 10 1.66 6.01 -12.14
N VAL A 11 2.33 5.49 -13.16
CA VAL A 11 2.55 4.04 -13.33
C VAL A 11 3.56 3.52 -12.31
N SER A 12 4.70 4.20 -12.14
CA SER A 12 5.71 3.79 -11.15
C SER A 12 5.18 3.91 -9.72
N GLY A 13 4.45 4.98 -9.40
CA GLY A 13 3.78 5.13 -8.10
C GLY A 13 2.74 4.04 -7.85
N PHE A 14 1.96 3.66 -8.87
CA PHE A 14 0.97 2.59 -8.74
C PHE A 14 1.63 1.24 -8.50
N ILE A 15 2.70 0.92 -9.24
CA ILE A 15 3.48 -0.31 -9.06
C ILE A 15 4.07 -0.36 -7.64
N GLY A 16 4.64 0.74 -7.16
CA GLY A 16 5.17 0.84 -5.80
C GLY A 16 4.09 0.61 -4.74
N PHE A 17 2.94 1.28 -4.86
CA PHE A 17 1.80 1.08 -3.97
C PHE A 17 1.29 -0.37 -4.00
N ALA A 18 1.15 -0.97 -5.18
CA ALA A 18 0.68 -2.35 -5.34
C ALA A 18 1.65 -3.35 -4.69
N LEU A 19 2.96 -3.17 -4.84
CA LEU A 19 3.97 -4.02 -4.19
C LEU A 19 3.91 -3.92 -2.67
N VAL A 20 3.83 -2.69 -2.13
CA VAL A 20 3.65 -2.48 -0.68
C VAL A 20 2.36 -3.11 -0.20
N ALA A 21 1.27 -2.97 -0.96
CA ALA A 21 -0.02 -3.52 -0.58
C ALA A 21 0.01 -5.05 -0.50
N LEU A 22 0.52 -5.71 -1.54
CA LEU A 22 0.66 -7.16 -1.57
C LEU A 22 1.57 -7.67 -0.45
N PHE A 23 2.68 -6.97 -0.18
CA PHE A 23 3.60 -7.33 0.91
C PHE A 23 2.93 -7.23 2.28
N VAL A 24 2.30 -6.09 2.61
CA VAL A 24 1.66 -5.85 3.90
C VAL A 24 0.49 -6.81 4.14
N LEU A 25 -0.31 -7.09 3.11
CA LEU A 25 -1.42 -8.05 3.20
C LEU A 25 -0.91 -9.49 3.37
N GLY A 26 0.14 -9.88 2.64
CA GLY A 26 0.77 -11.20 2.81
C GLY A 26 1.41 -11.38 4.20
N LEU A 27 2.03 -10.32 4.74
CA LEU A 27 2.49 -10.31 6.12
C LEU A 27 1.33 -10.44 7.11
N ALA A 28 0.20 -9.78 6.85
CA ALA A 28 -0.97 -9.83 7.72
C ALA A 28 -1.60 -11.22 7.80
N GLU A 29 -1.75 -11.87 6.65
CA GLU A 29 -2.24 -13.23 6.58
C GLU A 29 -1.28 -14.22 7.26
N SER A 30 0.02 -14.12 6.96
CA SER A 30 1.05 -15.02 7.52
C SER A 30 1.13 -14.90 9.05
N ILE A 31 1.10 -13.68 9.59
CA ILE A 31 1.10 -13.46 11.04
C ILE A 31 -0.22 -13.91 11.66
N THR A 32 -1.36 -13.63 11.03
CA THR A 32 -2.68 -14.01 11.57
C THR A 32 -2.86 -15.53 11.62
N SER A 33 -2.41 -16.24 10.58
CA SER A 33 -2.44 -17.72 10.54
C SER A 33 -1.41 -18.35 11.49
N GLY A 34 -0.24 -17.73 11.66
CA GLY A 34 0.80 -18.19 12.59
C GLY A 34 0.51 -17.90 14.07
N PHE A 35 -0.17 -16.80 14.41
CA PHE A 35 -0.50 -16.37 15.77
C PHE A 35 -1.97 -16.64 16.13
N ALA A 36 -2.41 -17.90 16.04
CA ALA A 36 -3.79 -18.33 16.38
C ALA A 36 -4.21 -18.10 17.86
N GLY A 37 -3.36 -17.47 18.70
CA GLY A 37 -3.63 -17.19 20.12
C GLY A 37 -3.99 -15.74 20.46
N PHE A 38 -3.67 -14.73 19.62
CA PHE A 38 -3.88 -13.31 19.95
C PHE A 38 -5.06 -12.74 19.15
N TRP A 39 -6.29 -12.97 19.61
CA TRP A 39 -7.52 -12.39 19.03
C TRP A 39 -7.64 -12.51 17.48
N GLY A 40 -7.06 -13.56 16.89
CA GLY A 40 -7.08 -13.79 15.44
C GLY A 40 -6.35 -12.72 14.62
N GLY A 41 -5.23 -12.17 15.10
CA GLY A 41 -4.39 -11.23 14.32
C GLY A 41 -4.99 -9.83 14.14
N LEU A 42 -6.13 -9.53 14.78
CA LEU A 42 -6.85 -8.26 14.68
C LEU A 42 -5.98 -7.00 14.89
N PRO A 43 -5.06 -6.92 15.90
CA PRO A 43 -4.22 -5.74 16.05
C PRO A 43 -3.22 -5.57 14.90
N PHE A 44 -2.75 -6.66 14.29
CA PHE A 44 -1.88 -6.58 13.12
C PHE A 44 -2.67 -6.05 11.92
N TRP A 45 -3.89 -6.53 11.69
CA TRP A 45 -4.77 -6.04 10.63
C TRP A 45 -5.08 -4.55 10.75
N VAL A 46 -5.30 -4.03 11.96
CA VAL A 46 -5.50 -2.59 12.20
C VAL A 46 -4.28 -1.78 11.74
N ILE A 47 -3.08 -2.25 12.08
CA ILE A 47 -1.83 -1.60 11.64
C ILE A 47 -1.68 -1.71 10.12
N SER A 48 -1.93 -2.88 9.53
CA SER A 48 -1.88 -3.10 8.09
C SER A 48 -2.78 -2.13 7.34
N VAL A 49 -4.05 -1.99 7.76
CA VAL A 49 -5.00 -1.07 7.13
C VAL A 49 -4.54 0.39 7.27
N ALA A 50 -4.01 0.79 8.43
CA ALA A 50 -3.47 2.13 8.63
C ALA A 50 -2.29 2.43 7.69
N VAL A 51 -1.36 1.48 7.53
CA VAL A 51 -0.22 1.60 6.61
C VAL A 51 -0.69 1.67 5.16
N LEU A 52 -1.66 0.84 4.75
CA LEU A 52 -2.23 0.88 3.39
C LEU A 52 -2.93 2.21 3.10
N ALA A 53 -3.64 2.76 4.08
CA ALA A 53 -4.26 4.08 3.96
C ALA A 53 -3.22 5.19 3.77
N LEU A 54 -2.11 5.14 4.53
CA LEU A 54 -1.00 6.09 4.38
C LEU A 54 -0.28 5.92 3.04
N ALA A 55 -0.02 4.71 2.59
CA ALA A 55 0.61 4.44 1.30
C ALA A 55 -0.29 4.89 0.13
N GLY A 56 -1.61 4.69 0.25
CA GLY A 56 -2.59 5.18 -0.72
C GLY A 56 -2.68 6.70 -0.72
N TYR A 57 -2.60 7.34 0.46
CA TYR A 57 -2.52 8.78 0.59
C TYR A 57 -1.24 9.35 -0.03
N ASP A 58 -0.09 8.70 0.18
CA ASP A 58 1.18 9.10 -0.43
C ASP A 58 1.09 9.03 -1.96
N TYR A 59 0.62 7.91 -2.52
CA TYR A 59 0.39 7.76 -3.97
C TYR A 59 -0.55 8.84 -4.51
N TRP A 60 -1.67 9.10 -3.82
CA TRP A 60 -2.60 10.16 -4.21
C TRP A 60 -1.94 11.54 -4.17
N SER A 61 -1.24 11.87 -3.09
CA SER A 61 -0.64 13.19 -2.86
C SER A 61 0.56 13.48 -3.77
N SER A 62 1.30 12.45 -4.14
CA SER A 62 2.54 12.53 -4.93
C SER A 62 2.28 12.38 -6.43
N CYS A 63 1.40 11.46 -6.85
CA CYS A 63 1.21 11.12 -8.27
C CYS A 63 -0.11 11.64 -8.88
N LEU A 64 -1.15 11.88 -8.07
CA LEU A 64 -2.49 12.26 -8.57
C LEU A 64 -2.86 13.73 -8.25
N ARG A 65 -2.36 14.29 -7.16
CA ARG A 65 -2.62 15.68 -6.79
C ARG A 65 -1.85 16.63 -7.70
N ARG A 66 -2.56 17.31 -8.61
CA ARG A 66 -2.03 18.44 -9.39
C ARG A 66 -1.38 19.45 -8.43
N LYS A 67 -0.05 19.63 -8.48
CA LYS A 67 0.58 20.82 -7.92
C LYS A 67 0.19 21.98 -8.82
N LYS A 68 -0.63 22.87 -8.29
CA LYS A 68 -1.02 24.11 -8.95
C LYS A 68 0.18 25.06 -9.02
#